data_AF-B7HWA3-F1
#
_entry.id   AF-B7HWA3-F1
#
_cell.length_a   1.000
_cell.length_b   1.000
_cell.length_c   1.000
_cell.angle_alpha   90.00
_cell.angle_beta   90.00
_cell.angle_gamma   90.00
#
_symmetry.space_group_name_H-M   'P 1'
#
loop_
_entity.id
_entity.type
_entity.pdbx_description
1 polymer ?
#
loop_
_entity_poly.entity_id
_entity_poly.type
_entity_poly.pdbx_seq_one_letter_code
_entity_poly.pdbx_strand_id
1 'polypeptide(L)' 'MRYELFSVSGDHITTFESAWRFQEGEQIFVHDDQIKRNFIIIRLTHDVFQQNKHVIRLYCQEKKVYA' A
#
# COMPACT_ATOMS: atom_id res chain seq x y z
N MET A 1 -8.90 4.43 -8.10
CA MET A 1 -8.43 5.23 -6.95
C MET A 1 -6.91 5.15 -6.93
N ARG A 2 -6.23 6.25 -6.58
CA ARG A 2 -4.77 6.28 -6.50
C ARG A 2 -4.31 5.87 -5.10
N TYR A 3 -3.40 4.91 -5.03
CA TYR A 3 -2.82 4.39 -3.81
C TYR A 3 -1.32 4.63 -3.75
N GLU A 4 -0.82 4.92 -2.56
CA GLU A 4 0.60 4.96 -2.24
C GLU A 4 0.88 3.97 -1.11
N LEU A 5 1.80 3.04 -1.35
CA LEU A 5 2.21 2.02 -0.39
C LEU A 5 3.45 2.52 0.35
N PHE A 6 3.41 2.51 1.67
CA PHE A 6 4.52 2.90 2.55
C PHE A 6 4.88 1.76 3.50
N SER A 7 6.14 1.69 3.90
CA SER A 7 6.56 0.87 5.03
C SER A 7 6.04 1.47 6.34
N VAL A 8 6.02 0.67 7.42
CA VAL A 8 5.69 1.16 8.77
C VAL A 8 6.66 2.24 9.27
N SER A 9 7.89 2.27 8.75
CA SER A 9 8.89 3.32 9.03
C SER A 9 8.66 4.61 8.23
N GLY A 10 7.71 4.61 7.28
CA GLY A 10 7.39 5.77 6.46
C GLY A 10 8.13 5.83 5.11
N ASP A 11 8.86 4.78 4.74
CA ASP A 11 9.53 4.71 3.44
C ASP A 11 8.50 4.46 2.34
N HIS A 12 8.56 5.22 1.26
CA HIS A 12 7.71 4.99 0.09
C HIS A 12 8.16 3.71 -0.62
N ILE A 13 7.21 2.81 -0.88
CA ILE A 13 7.46 1.54 -1.57
C ILE A 13 7.05 1.63 -3.04
N THR A 14 5.79 2.02 -3.30
CA THR A 14 5.27 2.12 -4.67
C THR A 14 3.99 2.95 -4.75
N THR A 15 3.59 3.32 -5.97
CA THR A 15 2.32 3.98 -6.28
C THR A 15 1.59 3.16 -7.33
N PHE A 16 0.28 2.97 -7.17
CA PHE A 16 -0.53 2.23 -8.13
C PHE A 16 -1.97 2.73 -8.17
N GLU A 17 -2.69 2.34 -9.22
CA GLU A 17 -4.12 2.58 -9.34
C GLU A 17 -4.90 1.28 -9.18
N SER A 18 -6.01 1.33 -8.46
CA SER A 18 -6.90 0.18 -8.31
C SER A 18 -8.35 0.63 -8.11
N ALA A 19 -9.29 -0.20 -8.56
CA ALA A 19 -10.71 -0.08 -8.25
C ALA A 19 -11.05 -0.72 -6.88
N TRP A 20 -10.17 -1.58 -6.37
CA TRP A 20 -10.34 -2.24 -5.08
C TRP A 20 -10.28 -1.23 -3.93
N ARG A 21 -11.08 -1.46 -2.89
CA ARG A 21 -11.07 -0.67 -1.64
C ARG A 21 -10.40 -1.50 -0.55
N PHE A 22 -9.13 -1.21 -0.31
CA PHE A 22 -8.34 -1.93 0.68
C PHE A 22 -8.76 -1.62 2.12
N GLN A 23 -8.52 -2.58 3.02
CA GLN A 23 -8.82 -2.45 4.45
C GLN A 23 -7.61 -2.81 5.31
N GLU A 24 -7.57 -2.31 6.54
CA GLU A 24 -6.58 -2.73 7.53
C GLU A 24 -6.69 -4.23 7.80
N GLY A 25 -5.55 -4.90 7.93
CA GLY A 25 -5.43 -6.36 8.05
C GLY A 25 -5.35 -7.12 6.73
N GLU A 26 -5.75 -6.52 5.60
CA GLU A 26 -5.55 -7.14 4.29
C GLU A 26 -4.06 -7.23 3.92
N GLN A 27 -3.75 -8.14 2.99
CA GLN A 27 -2.38 -8.35 2.50
C GLN A 27 -2.27 -7.94 1.04
N ILE A 28 -1.15 -7.29 0.71
CA ILE A 28 -0.78 -6.89 -0.63
C ILE A 28 0.50 -7.62 -1.02
N PHE A 29 0.43 -8.37 -2.12
CA PHE A 29 1.62 -8.90 -2.76
C PHE A 29 2.07 -7.94 -3.85
N VAL A 30 3.31 -7.47 -3.73
CA VAL A 30 3.97 -6.70 -4.78
C VAL A 30 4.95 -7.64 -5.48
N HIS A 31 4.76 -7.77 -6.78
CA HIS A 31 5.62 -8.57 -7.64
C HIS A 31 6.50 -7.61 -8.44
N ASP A 32 7.81 -7.66 -8.18
CA ASP A 32 8.82 -7.15 -9.09
C ASP A 32 9.35 -8.33 -9.92
N ASP A 33 9.98 -8.08 -11.07
CA ASP A 33 10.39 -9.09 -12.07
C ASP A 33 11.26 -10.22 -11.48
N GLN A 34 11.85 -10.00 -10.29
CA GLN A 34 12.72 -10.94 -9.60
C GLN A 34 12.28 -11.28 -8.17
N ILE A 35 11.38 -10.50 -7.56
CA ILE A 35 11.10 -10.61 -6.11
C ILE A 35 9.61 -10.44 -5.84
N LYS A 36 9.04 -11.41 -5.09
CA LYS A 36 7.70 -11.31 -4.52
C LYS A 36 7.79 -10.84 -3.08
N ARG A 37 7.18 -9.69 -2.78
CA ARG A 37 7.13 -9.11 -1.43
C ARG A 37 5.69 -9.14 -0.93
N ASN A 38 5.50 -9.45 0.35
CA ASN A 38 4.19 -9.49 0.99
C ASN A 38 4.11 -8.45 2.09
N PHE A 39 3.02 -7.69 2.10
CA PHE A 39 2.79 -6.61 3.03
C PHE A 39 1.44 -6.77 3.68
N ILE A 40 1.36 -6.69 5.02
CA ILE A 40 0.08 -6.52 5.72
C ILE A 40 -0.19 -5.03 5.91
N ILE A 41 -1.40 -4.58 5.56
CA ILE A 41 -1.84 -3.22 5.77
C ILE A 41 -2.13 -3.04 7.26
N ILE A 42 -1.37 -2.18 7.93
CA ILE A 42 -1.55 -1.92 9.36
C ILE A 42 -2.31 -0.62 9.62
N ARG A 43 -2.30 0.31 8.66
CA ARG A 43 -2.97 1.59 8.78
C ARG A 43 -3.28 2.18 7.41
N LEU A 44 -4.43 2.83 7.29
CA LEU A 44 -4.83 3.53 6.08
C LEU A 44 -5.12 5.01 6.37
N THR A 45 -4.65 5.91 5.49
CA THR A 45 -5.00 7.34 5.56
C THR A 45 -5.50 7.86 4.22
N HIS A 46 -6.36 8.87 4.27
CA HIS A 46 -6.94 9.52 3.10
C HIS A 46 -6.44 10.96 3.02
N ASP A 47 -5.67 11.27 1.97
CA ASP A 47 -5.29 12.64 1.64
C ASP A 47 -6.32 13.21 0.67
N VAL A 48 -7.08 14.21 1.14
CA VAL A 48 -8.09 14.92 0.36
C VAL A 48 -7.57 16.32 0.05
N PHE A 49 -7.36 16.61 -1.23
CA PHE A 49 -6.84 17.90 -1.69
C PHE A 49 -7.99 18.80 -2.16
N GLN A 50 -7.80 20.13 -2.09
CA GLN A 50 -8.79 21.13 -2.53
C GLN A 50 -9.21 20.96 -4.00
N GLN A 51 -8.37 20.37 -4.84
CA GLN A 51 -8.64 20.09 -6.26
C GLN A 51 -9.44 18.79 -6.48
N ASN A 52 -10.10 18.29 -5.43
CA ASN A 52 -10.82 17.01 -5.43
C ASN A 52 -9.96 15.80 -5.82
N LYS A 53 -8.64 15.93 -5.70
CA LYS A 53 -7.72 14.80 -5.79
C LYS A 53 -7.81 14.06 -4.47
N HIS A 54 -7.95 12.74 -4.56
CA HIS A 54 -7.99 11.85 -3.41
C HIS A 54 -6.91 10.79 -3.57
N VAL A 55 -5.97 10.75 -2.62
CA VAL A 55 -4.90 9.74 -2.56
C VAL A 55 -5.07 8.95 -1.28
N ILE A 56 -4.98 7.63 -1.39
CA ILE A 56 -5.09 6.73 -0.23
C ILE A 56 -3.69 6.20 0.07
N ARG A 57 -3.21 6.40 1.30
CA ARG A 57 -1.93 5.84 1.75
C ARG A 57 -2.16 4.58 2.55
N LEU A 58 -1.41 3.55 2.20
CA LEU A 58 -1.41 2.25 2.85
C LEU A 58 -0.08 2.08 3.57
N TYR A 59 -0.09 2.15 4.89
CA TYR A 59 1.09 1.87 5.70
C TYR A 59 1.12 0.39 6.03
N CYS A 60 2.22 -0.26 5.66
CA CYS A 60 2.29 -1.69 5.64
C CYS A 60 3.56 -2.23 6.28
N GLN A 61 3.43 -3.39 6.93
CA GLN A 61 4.54 -4.16 7.46
C GLN A 61 4.87 -5.30 6.50
N GLU A 62 6.13 -5.39 6.09
CA GLU A 62 6.60 -6.52 5.28
C GLU A 62 6.58 -7.81 6.12
N LYS A 63 5.96 -8.85 5.57
CA LYS A 63 5.99 -10.20 6.12
C LYS A 63 6.99 -11.02 5.32
N LYS A 64 7.84 -11.76 6.03
CA LYS A 64 8.65 -12.81 5.40
C LYS A 64 7.71 -13.82 4.77
N VAL A 65 7.79 -13.97 3.45
CA VAL A 65 7.17 -15.10 2.76
C VAL A 65 8.16 -16.24 2.87
N TYR A 66 7.78 -17.30 3.58
CA TYR A 66 8.51 -18.55 3.50
C TYR A 66 8.19 -19.16 2.13
N ALA A 67 9.20 -19.30 1.29
CA ALA A 67 9.11 -19.97 0.00
C ALA A 67 8.92 -21.49 0.16
#